data_AF-A0A167M9Q1-F1
#
_entry.id   AF-A0A167M9Q1-F1
#
_cell.length_a   1.000
_cell.length_b   1.000
_cell.length_c   1.000
_cell.angle_alpha   90.00
_cell.angle_beta   90.00
_cell.angle_gamma   90.00
#
_symmetry.space_group_name_H-M   'P 1'
#
loop_
_entity.id
_entity.type
_entity.pdbx_description
1 polymer ?
#
loop_
_entity_poly.entity_id
_entity_poly.type
_entity_poly.pdbx_seq_one_letter_code
_entity_poly.pdbx_strand_id
1 'polypeptide(L)'
;MDAGITGFASYSQKKVQADNISVEHVALQTMGKTMKITRCRGNIILDLDQAGATGLLLELIQNKQNALISKDETFYLGIYAPGEVNDDKSKMTVCRVTSGDPSRGNMSVDTTIDLQEGQVVQFMRRTQVANSDLLKSGKEDFLVLGVSDKDTTIDAFPVSPPSESQALVGVVGGSSENGVIVGKPGMQSQIMDVPYSKVTVDT
;
A
#
# COMPACT_ATOMS: atom_id res chain seq x y z
N MET A 1 8.57 1.11 24.25
CA MET A 1 8.42 -0.02 23.32
C MET A 1 9.52 0.11 22.31
N ASP A 2 10.49 -0.79 22.35
CA ASP A 2 11.65 -0.79 21.46
C ASP A 2 11.25 -1.49 20.16
N ALA A 3 11.11 -0.73 19.08
CA ALA A 3 10.87 -1.31 17.76
C ALA A 3 12.18 -1.89 17.22
N GLY A 4 12.19 -3.19 16.93
CA GLY A 4 13.29 -3.88 16.25
C GLY A 4 13.07 -3.91 14.74
N ILE A 5 14.13 -3.68 13.96
CA ILE A 5 14.11 -3.88 12.50
C ILE A 5 14.63 -5.28 12.21
N THR A 6 13.81 -6.13 11.59
CA THR A 6 14.25 -7.42 11.05
C THR A 6 14.52 -7.27 9.56
N GLY A 7 15.75 -7.51 9.16
CA GLY A 7 16.17 -7.48 7.75
C GLY A 7 16.47 -8.89 7.25
N PHE A 8 16.17 -9.14 5.98
CA PHE A 8 16.62 -10.33 5.25
C PHE A 8 17.53 -9.90 4.10
N ALA A 9 18.60 -10.66 3.88
CA ALA A 9 19.47 -10.51 2.73
C ALA A 9 19.63 -11.87 2.06
N SER A 10 19.29 -11.96 0.78
CA SER A 10 19.58 -13.14 -0.04
C SER A 10 20.90 -12.92 -0.79
N TYR A 11 21.78 -13.90 -0.69
CA TYR A 11 23.04 -13.93 -1.44
C TYR A 11 22.91 -14.90 -2.60
N SER A 12 22.17 -14.52 -3.64
CA SER A 12 22.15 -15.29 -4.88
C SER A 12 23.38 -14.97 -5.74
N GLN A 13 24.04 -16.00 -6.27
CA GLN A 13 25.11 -15.84 -7.28
C GLN A 13 24.58 -15.30 -8.61
N LYS A 14 23.28 -15.44 -8.87
CA LYS A 14 22.61 -14.77 -10.00
C LYS A 14 22.25 -13.37 -9.54
N LYS A 15 22.56 -12.35 -10.35
CA LYS A 15 22.01 -10.99 -10.14
C LYS A 15 20.50 -11.13 -10.01
N VAL A 16 19.98 -10.92 -8.80
CA VAL A 16 18.54 -10.71 -8.59
C VAL A 16 18.19 -9.51 -9.45
N GLN A 17 17.46 -9.74 -10.54
CA GLN A 17 16.96 -8.65 -11.36
C GLN A 17 15.89 -7.91 -10.55
N ALA A 18 15.78 -6.59 -10.73
CA ALA A 18 14.79 -5.76 -10.04
C ALA A 18 13.35 -6.29 -10.17
N ASP A 19 13.10 -7.05 -11.24
CA ASP A 19 11.82 -7.65 -11.59
C ASP A 19 11.40 -8.82 -10.68
N ASN A 20 12.27 -9.30 -9.78
CA ASN A 20 11.96 -10.38 -8.84
C ASN A 20 11.18 -9.92 -7.59
N ILE A 21 11.01 -8.60 -7.38
CA ILE A 21 10.30 -8.06 -6.21
C ILE A 21 8.95 -7.51 -6.64
N SER A 22 7.88 -8.23 -6.29
CA SER A 22 6.51 -7.78 -6.51
C SER A 22 5.87 -7.30 -5.21
N VAL A 23 5.08 -6.23 -5.33
CA VAL A 23 4.33 -5.64 -4.23
C VAL A 23 2.85 -5.72 -4.59
N GLU A 24 2.04 -6.25 -3.67
CA GLU A 24 0.60 -6.34 -3.86
C GLU A 24 -0.15 -5.85 -2.61
N HIS A 25 -1.19 -5.05 -2.83
CA HIS A 25 -2.07 -4.52 -1.80
C HIS A 25 -3.44 -5.18 -1.88
N VAL A 26 -3.51 -6.46 -1.50
CA VAL A 26 -4.70 -7.31 -1.70
C VAL A 26 -5.94 -6.72 -0.99
N ALA A 27 -5.76 -6.15 0.20
CA ALA A 27 -6.83 -5.55 0.99
C ALA A 27 -7.28 -4.16 0.55
N LEU A 28 -6.79 -3.66 -0.60
CA LEU A 28 -7.17 -2.36 -1.12
C LEU A 28 -7.94 -2.48 -2.44
N GLN A 29 -9.00 -1.67 -2.54
CA GLN A 29 -9.78 -1.50 -3.75
C GLN A 29 -9.71 -0.06 -4.24
N THR A 30 -9.66 0.12 -5.56
CA THR A 30 -9.60 1.43 -6.21
C THR A 30 -10.97 2.12 -6.17
N MET A 31 -10.97 3.44 -6.03
CA MET A 31 -12.14 4.31 -6.00
C MET A 31 -12.10 5.29 -7.16
N GLY A 32 -13.07 5.20 -8.07
CA GLY A 32 -13.12 6.09 -9.23
C GLY A 32 -12.02 5.80 -10.25
N LYS A 33 -11.69 6.82 -11.06
CA LYS A 33 -10.67 6.75 -12.12
C LYS A 33 -9.33 7.30 -11.61
N THR A 34 -8.27 7.01 -12.37
CA THR A 34 -6.96 7.64 -12.16
C THR A 34 -7.05 9.13 -12.45
N MET A 35 -6.26 9.92 -11.72
CA MET A 35 -6.23 11.39 -11.83
C MET A 35 -4.78 11.87 -11.87
N LYS A 36 -4.54 13.02 -12.48
CA LYS A 36 -3.20 13.61 -12.58
C LYS A 36 -3.01 14.67 -11.51
N ILE A 37 -1.87 14.63 -10.81
CA ILE A 37 -1.44 15.74 -9.94
C ILE A 37 -1.16 16.94 -10.83
N THR A 38 -1.98 17.97 -10.69
CA THR A 38 -1.84 19.24 -11.40
C THR A 38 -1.15 20.30 -10.57
N ARG A 39 -1.20 20.19 -9.23
CA ARG A 39 -0.48 21.08 -8.32
C ARG A 39 -0.22 20.40 -6.97
N CYS A 40 1.01 20.47 -6.48
CA CYS A 40 1.39 19.90 -5.18
C CYS A 40 2.49 20.74 -4.48
N ARG A 41 2.72 20.47 -3.19
CA ARG A 41 3.84 21.02 -2.42
C ARG A 41 4.28 20.01 -1.36
N GLY A 42 5.47 19.42 -1.52
CA GLY A 42 5.97 18.37 -0.64
C GLY A 42 5.05 17.15 -0.69
N ASN A 43 4.50 16.76 0.46
CA ASN A 43 3.53 15.66 0.60
C ASN A 43 2.06 16.11 0.53
N ILE A 44 1.79 17.38 0.17
CA ILE A 44 0.43 17.94 0.08
C ILE A 44 0.04 18.09 -1.39
N ILE A 45 -1.06 17.46 -1.77
CA ILE A 45 -1.74 17.65 -3.05
C ILE A 45 -2.70 18.83 -2.91
N LEU A 46 -2.60 19.77 -3.84
CA LEU A 46 -3.51 20.91 -3.90
C LEU A 46 -4.63 20.61 -4.91
N ASP A 47 -4.25 20.23 -6.14
CA ASP A 47 -5.20 19.99 -7.21
C ASP A 47 -4.90 18.69 -7.98
N LEU A 48 -5.95 17.92 -8.22
CA LEU A 48 -5.99 16.77 -9.13
C LEU A 48 -6.86 17.12 -10.32
N ASP A 49 -6.38 16.91 -11.54
CA ASP A 49 -7.10 17.23 -12.78
C ASP A 49 -7.72 18.65 -12.78
N GLN A 50 -7.00 19.64 -12.25
CA GLN A 50 -7.44 21.04 -12.11
C GLN A 50 -8.60 21.27 -11.11
N ALA A 51 -8.90 20.31 -10.24
CA ALA A 51 -9.89 20.42 -9.18
C ALA A 51 -9.30 20.06 -7.80
N GLY A 52 -9.91 20.58 -6.74
CA GLY A 52 -9.42 20.36 -5.37
C GLY A 52 -9.45 18.88 -4.97
N ALA A 53 -8.30 18.35 -4.56
CA ALA A 53 -8.10 16.92 -4.28
C ALA A 53 -9.09 16.36 -3.24
N THR A 54 -9.34 17.09 -2.15
CA THR A 54 -10.26 16.64 -1.10
C THR A 54 -11.71 16.63 -1.57
N GLY A 55 -12.10 17.60 -2.40
CA GLY A 55 -13.45 17.66 -2.96
C GLY A 55 -13.75 16.42 -3.80
N LEU A 56 -12.80 16.04 -4.66
CA LEU A 56 -12.90 14.84 -5.50
C LEU A 56 -13.01 13.55 -4.67
N LEU A 57 -12.23 13.42 -3.59
CA LEU A 57 -12.36 12.27 -2.70
C LEU A 57 -13.74 12.23 -2.03
N LEU A 58 -14.25 13.36 -1.55
CA LEU A 58 -15.58 13.44 -0.95
C LEU A 58 -16.69 13.07 -1.94
N GLU A 59 -16.59 13.51 -3.19
CA GLU A 59 -17.53 13.13 -4.24
C GLU A 59 -17.53 11.61 -4.47
N LEU A 60 -16.35 10.98 -4.47
CA LEU A 60 -16.24 9.53 -4.58
C LEU A 60 -16.86 8.81 -3.38
N ILE A 61 -16.68 9.33 -2.17
CA ILE A 61 -17.28 8.79 -0.94
C ILE A 61 -18.80 8.90 -0.97
N GLN A 62 -19.34 10.05 -1.41
CA GLN A 62 -20.77 10.32 -1.45
C GLN A 62 -21.50 9.61 -2.59
N ASN A 63 -20.77 9.07 -3.56
CA ASN A 63 -21.37 8.34 -4.66
C ASN A 63 -22.10 7.08 -4.16
N LYS A 64 -23.25 6.73 -4.76
CA LYS A 64 -24.17 5.69 -4.27
C LYS A 64 -23.54 4.29 -4.12
N GLN A 65 -22.48 4.00 -4.87
CA GLN A 65 -21.72 2.75 -4.77
C GLN A 65 -20.89 2.65 -3.46
N ASN A 66 -20.67 3.79 -2.80
CA ASN A 66 -19.82 3.97 -1.62
C ASN A 66 -20.62 4.45 -0.40
N ALA A 67 -21.96 4.42 -0.46
CA ALA A 67 -22.85 4.94 0.59
C ALA A 67 -22.74 4.23 1.97
N LEU A 68 -21.97 3.14 2.06
CA LEU A 68 -21.67 2.41 3.30
C LEU A 68 -20.29 2.75 3.90
N ILE A 69 -19.56 3.71 3.33
CA ILE A 69 -18.27 4.15 3.86
C ILE A 69 -18.46 4.82 5.21
N SER A 70 -17.75 4.33 6.22
CA SER A 70 -17.75 4.94 7.55
C SER A 70 -17.03 6.28 7.53
N LYS A 71 -17.45 7.22 8.38
CA LYS A 71 -16.77 8.52 8.54
C LYS A 71 -15.34 8.38 9.06
N ASP A 72 -15.04 7.27 9.73
CA ASP A 72 -13.72 6.97 10.30
C ASP A 72 -12.89 6.04 9.41
N GLU A 73 -13.30 5.82 8.16
CA GLU A 73 -12.58 4.96 7.23
C GLU A 73 -11.26 5.60 6.80
N THR A 74 -10.19 4.80 6.80
CA THR A 74 -8.87 5.23 6.32
C THR A 74 -8.80 5.10 4.80
N PHE A 75 -8.40 6.18 4.13
CA PHE A 75 -8.20 6.22 2.69
C PHE A 75 -6.73 6.14 2.33
N TYR A 76 -6.47 5.62 1.13
CA TYR A 76 -5.15 5.43 0.59
C TYR A 76 -5.06 6.05 -0.80
N LEU A 77 -3.84 6.33 -1.22
CA LEU A 77 -3.53 6.88 -2.53
C LEU A 77 -2.44 6.02 -3.18
N GLY A 78 -2.78 5.38 -4.29
CA GLY A 78 -1.79 4.79 -5.18
C GLY A 78 -1.15 5.87 -6.03
N ILE A 79 0.17 5.96 -6.04
CA ILE A 79 0.96 6.97 -6.74
C ILE A 79 1.86 6.25 -7.75
N TYR A 80 1.75 6.63 -9.03
CA TYR A 80 2.59 6.09 -10.08
C TYR A 80 3.87 6.91 -10.23
N ALA A 81 4.95 6.23 -10.61
CA ALA A 81 6.20 6.90 -10.94
C ALA A 81 5.99 7.89 -12.12
N PRO A 82 6.72 9.01 -12.16
CA PRO A 82 6.61 9.95 -13.28
C PRO A 82 6.82 9.26 -14.64
N GLY A 83 5.90 9.47 -15.58
CA GLY A 83 5.96 8.87 -16.92
C GLY A 83 5.35 7.47 -17.03
N GLU A 84 5.00 6.82 -15.92
CA GLU A 84 4.19 5.60 -15.92
C GLU A 84 2.70 6.01 -15.97
N VAL A 85 2.00 5.58 -17.01
CA VAL A 85 0.55 5.81 -17.20
C VAL A 85 -0.22 4.48 -17.16
N ASN A 86 0.45 3.38 -16.84
CA ASN A 86 -0.18 2.06 -16.83
C ASN A 86 -1.00 1.85 -15.56
N ASP A 87 -2.23 1.36 -15.72
CA ASP A 87 -3.10 0.82 -14.65
C ASP A 87 -2.51 -0.44 -13.95
N ASP A 88 -1.21 -0.69 -14.11
CA ASP A 88 -0.50 -1.77 -13.45
C ASP A 88 -0.31 -1.45 -11.97
N LYS A 89 -1.19 -2.03 -11.15
CA LYS A 89 -1.19 -1.92 -9.69
C LYS A 89 0.12 -2.35 -9.03
N SER A 90 0.96 -3.16 -9.68
CA SER A 90 2.24 -3.58 -9.13
C SER A 90 3.31 -2.49 -9.15
N LYS A 91 3.09 -1.43 -9.95
CA LYS A 91 4.02 -0.30 -10.11
C LYS A 91 3.68 0.92 -9.27
N MET A 92 2.52 0.95 -8.63
CA MET A 92 2.15 2.08 -7.78
C MET A 92 2.76 1.92 -6.38
N THR A 93 3.17 3.05 -5.81
CA THR A 93 3.43 3.15 -4.38
C THR A 93 2.14 3.56 -3.70
N VAL A 94 1.69 2.80 -2.70
CA VAL A 94 0.49 3.16 -1.95
C VAL A 94 0.87 3.85 -0.64
N CYS A 95 0.28 5.02 -0.44
CA CYS A 95 0.48 5.83 0.75
C CYS A 95 -0.87 6.11 1.43
N ARG A 96 -0.85 6.36 2.74
CA ARG A 96 -2.06 6.68 3.50
C ARG A 96 -2.41 8.16 3.35
N VAL A 97 -3.69 8.49 3.20
CA VAL A 97 -4.16 9.88 3.29
C VAL A 97 -4.23 10.26 4.77
N THR A 98 -3.49 11.29 5.18
CA THR A 98 -3.40 11.68 6.60
C THR A 98 -4.40 12.76 6.99
N SER A 99 -4.73 13.64 6.06
CA SER A 99 -5.68 14.74 6.28
C SER A 99 -6.14 15.34 4.97
N GLY A 100 -7.24 16.08 5.02
CA GLY A 100 -7.67 16.94 3.94
C GLY A 100 -8.65 18.01 4.43
N ASP A 101 -8.60 19.18 3.83
CA ASP A 101 -9.53 20.28 4.13
C ASP A 101 -10.43 20.52 2.91
N PRO A 102 -11.72 20.11 2.96
CA PRO A 102 -12.65 20.31 1.85
C PRO A 102 -12.81 21.79 1.46
N SER A 103 -12.68 22.72 2.42
CA SER A 103 -12.81 24.15 2.16
C SER A 103 -11.63 24.74 1.39
N ARG A 104 -10.45 24.13 1.54
CA ARG A 104 -9.21 24.53 0.85
C ARG A 104 -8.86 23.62 -0.33
N GLY A 105 -9.52 22.47 -0.44
CA GLY A 105 -9.29 21.46 -1.48
C GLY A 105 -8.00 20.65 -1.30
N ASN A 106 -7.22 20.89 -0.26
CA ASN A 106 -5.89 20.31 -0.10
C ASN A 106 -5.90 18.99 0.68
N MET A 107 -5.03 18.06 0.27
CA MET A 107 -4.92 16.72 0.85
C MET A 107 -3.47 16.39 1.18
N SER A 108 -3.21 15.92 2.40
CA SER A 108 -1.89 15.46 2.83
C SER A 108 -1.81 13.94 2.75
N VAL A 109 -0.64 13.45 2.31
CA VAL A 109 -0.35 12.02 2.14
C VAL A 109 0.86 11.65 2.99
N ASP A 110 0.83 10.46 3.59
CA ASP A 110 1.92 9.88 4.36
C ASP A 110 2.95 9.27 3.41
N THR A 111 3.89 10.09 2.95
CA THR A 111 4.95 9.67 2.03
C THR A 111 6.29 10.23 2.47
N THR A 112 7.34 9.44 2.26
CA THR A 112 8.73 9.85 2.47
C THR A 112 9.35 10.46 1.21
N ILE A 113 8.64 10.43 0.09
CA ILE A 113 9.06 10.95 -1.20
C ILE A 113 8.14 12.12 -1.57
N ASP A 114 8.74 13.22 -2.03
CA ASP A 114 8.01 14.39 -2.50
C ASP A 114 7.14 14.06 -3.72
N LEU A 115 5.92 14.58 -3.70
CA LEU A 115 4.99 14.49 -4.81
C LEU A 115 5.39 15.47 -5.91
N GLN A 116 5.17 15.07 -7.15
CA GLN A 116 5.52 15.85 -8.34
C GLN A 116 4.29 16.11 -9.21
N GLU A 117 4.22 17.33 -9.74
CA GLU A 117 3.25 17.66 -10.79
C GLU A 117 3.47 16.74 -11.99
N GLY A 118 2.37 16.25 -12.55
CA GLY A 118 2.40 15.32 -13.66
C GLY A 118 2.24 13.85 -13.28
N GLN A 119 2.45 13.47 -12.02
CA GLN A 119 2.24 12.10 -11.57
C GLN A 119 0.76 11.71 -11.67
N VAL A 120 0.52 10.43 -11.97
CA VAL A 120 -0.81 9.83 -11.93
C VAL A 120 -1.04 9.24 -10.54
N VAL A 121 -2.25 9.40 -10.03
CA VAL A 121 -2.68 8.86 -8.74
C VAL A 121 -4.04 8.19 -8.84
N GLN A 122 -4.34 7.30 -7.90
CA GLN A 122 -5.60 6.58 -7.81
C GLN A 122 -6.04 6.52 -6.34
N PHE A 123 -7.25 7.02 -6.04
CA PHE A 123 -7.82 6.84 -4.70
C PHE A 123 -8.13 5.37 -4.45
N MET A 124 -7.91 4.93 -3.22
CA MET A 124 -8.14 3.57 -2.77
C MET A 124 -8.73 3.56 -1.36
N ARG A 125 -9.45 2.48 -1.03
CA ARG A 125 -9.96 2.21 0.31
C ARG A 125 -9.73 0.76 0.69
N ARG A 126 -9.87 0.46 1.98
CA ARG A 126 -9.82 -0.92 2.45
C ARG A 126 -11.03 -1.69 1.93
N THR A 127 -10.83 -2.95 1.62
CA THR A 127 -11.89 -3.92 1.39
C THR A 127 -11.67 -5.11 2.31
N GLN A 128 -12.76 -5.78 2.69
CA GLN A 128 -12.62 -7.05 3.38
C GLN A 128 -12.07 -8.08 2.41
N VAL A 129 -10.99 -8.73 2.81
CA VAL A 129 -10.36 -9.83 2.08
C VAL A 129 -10.33 -11.02 2.99
N ALA A 130 -10.70 -12.19 2.47
CA ALA A 130 -10.57 -13.42 3.23
C ALA A 130 -9.09 -13.73 3.43
N ASN A 131 -8.68 -14.15 4.64
CA ASN A 131 -7.28 -14.48 4.93
C ASN A 131 -6.68 -15.47 3.92
N SER A 132 -7.51 -16.39 3.39
CA SER A 132 -7.12 -17.34 2.36
C SER A 132 -6.58 -16.70 1.07
N ASP A 133 -7.00 -15.47 0.72
CA ASP A 133 -6.56 -14.80 -0.52
C ASP A 133 -5.16 -14.19 -0.41
N LEU A 134 -4.65 -13.98 0.80
CA LEU A 134 -3.34 -13.35 1.03
C LEU A 134 -2.18 -14.26 0.61
N LEU A 135 -2.38 -15.58 0.65
CA LEU A 135 -1.33 -16.60 0.44
C LEU A 135 -1.58 -17.51 -0.78
N LYS A 136 -2.63 -17.28 -1.57
CA LYS A 136 -3.01 -18.15 -2.70
C LYS A 136 -2.06 -18.14 -3.91
N SER A 137 -1.10 -17.23 -3.98
CA SER A 137 -0.34 -16.93 -5.21
C SER A 137 1.09 -17.48 -5.27
N GLY A 138 1.43 -18.51 -4.47
CA GLY A 138 2.79 -19.02 -4.41
C GLY A 138 3.16 -20.02 -5.50
N LYS A 139 4.18 -19.72 -6.31
CA LYS A 139 4.98 -20.75 -6.99
C LYS A 139 5.87 -21.46 -5.96
N GLU A 140 6.51 -22.58 -6.26
CA GLU A 140 7.57 -23.09 -5.36
C GLU A 140 8.76 -22.08 -5.35
N ASP A 141 9.47 -21.94 -4.22
CA ASP A 141 10.69 -21.11 -4.04
C ASP A 141 10.52 -19.57 -4.01
N PHE A 142 9.71 -19.04 -3.09
CA PHE A 142 9.61 -17.58 -2.87
C PHE A 142 9.59 -17.19 -1.39
N LEU A 143 10.05 -15.96 -1.12
CA LEU A 143 9.96 -15.31 0.17
C LEU A 143 8.76 -14.35 0.20
N VAL A 144 7.94 -14.41 1.25
CA VAL A 144 6.80 -13.49 1.47
C VAL A 144 7.02 -12.63 2.71
N LEU A 145 6.95 -11.32 2.55
CA LEU A 145 6.91 -10.37 3.67
C LEU A 145 5.57 -9.64 3.69
N GLY A 146 4.82 -9.81 4.78
CA GLY A 146 3.52 -9.20 4.99
C GLY A 146 3.58 -7.97 5.90
N VAL A 147 2.57 -7.13 5.79
CA VAL A 147 2.27 -6.08 6.77
C VAL A 147 1.02 -6.49 7.56
N SER A 148 1.11 -6.61 8.88
CA SER A 148 -0.02 -6.97 9.74
C SER A 148 -0.74 -5.73 10.27
N ASP A 149 -2.02 -5.90 10.59
CA ASP A 149 -2.79 -4.86 11.28
C ASP A 149 -2.40 -4.81 12.77
N LYS A 150 -2.38 -3.60 13.34
CA LYS A 150 -1.98 -3.35 14.74
C LYS A 150 -2.98 -3.88 15.76
N ASP A 151 -4.20 -4.20 15.31
CA ASP A 151 -5.26 -4.75 16.14
C ASP A 151 -5.22 -6.29 16.24
N THR A 152 -4.31 -6.96 15.52
CA THR A 152 -4.23 -8.43 15.41
C THR A 152 -2.97 -9.04 16.05
N THR A 153 -2.46 -8.42 17.11
CA THR A 153 -1.07 -8.63 17.59
C THR A 153 -0.97 -9.53 18.82
N ILE A 154 0.27 -9.90 19.15
CA ILE A 154 0.64 -10.77 20.30
C ILE A 154 0.26 -10.14 21.65
N ASP A 155 0.04 -8.82 21.69
CA ASP A 155 -0.42 -8.12 22.89
C ASP A 155 -1.95 -8.15 23.05
N ALA A 156 -2.69 -8.63 22.05
CA ALA A 156 -4.11 -8.90 22.19
C ALA A 156 -4.28 -10.06 23.16
N PHE A 157 -4.59 -9.75 24.42
CA PHE A 157 -4.83 -10.76 25.44
C PHE A 157 -6.30 -11.20 25.41
N PRO A 158 -6.60 -12.50 25.25
CA PRO A 158 -5.67 -13.63 25.11
C PRO A 158 -5.18 -13.83 23.67
N VAL A 159 -3.90 -14.19 23.51
CA VAL A 159 -3.32 -14.62 22.23
C VAL A 159 -4.07 -15.89 21.80
N SER A 160 -5.05 -15.72 20.93
CA SER A 160 -5.82 -16.81 20.36
C SER A 160 -5.15 -17.18 19.05
N PRO A 161 -4.64 -18.42 18.87
CA PRO A 161 -4.16 -18.85 17.57
C PRO A 161 -5.29 -18.63 16.57
N PRO A 162 -5.01 -18.02 15.40
CA PRO A 162 -6.04 -17.75 14.42
C PRO A 162 -6.77 -19.05 14.09
N SER A 163 -8.10 -18.98 13.96
CA SER A 163 -8.95 -20.13 13.64
C SER A 163 -8.57 -20.81 12.33
N GLU A 164 -7.83 -20.10 11.47
CA GLU A 164 -7.28 -20.58 10.22
C GLU A 164 -5.76 -20.31 10.22
N SER A 165 -4.96 -21.37 10.24
CA SER A 165 -3.53 -21.31 9.94
C SER A 165 -3.24 -22.28 8.81
N GLN A 166 -2.54 -21.81 7.79
CA GLN A 166 -2.15 -22.61 6.64
C GLN A 166 -0.63 -22.57 6.52
N ALA A 167 0.00 -23.75 6.61
CA ALA A 167 1.40 -23.90 6.26
C ALA A 167 1.51 -24.13 4.74
N LEU A 168 2.33 -23.34 4.06
CA LEU A 168 2.66 -23.54 2.66
C LEU A 168 4.03 -24.21 2.55
N VAL A 169 4.12 -25.26 1.73
CA VAL A 169 5.39 -25.95 1.46
C VAL A 169 6.22 -25.10 0.51
N GLY A 170 7.53 -24.98 0.78
CA GLY A 170 8.45 -24.23 -0.09
C GLY A 170 8.36 -22.70 0.06
N VAL A 171 7.67 -22.21 1.09
CA VAL A 171 7.51 -20.77 1.35
C VAL A 171 8.18 -20.42 2.67
N VAL A 172 9.05 -19.41 2.63
CA VAL A 172 9.55 -18.74 3.83
C VAL A 172 8.88 -17.38 3.90
N GLY A 173 8.50 -16.93 5.09
CA GLY A 173 7.91 -15.60 5.20
C GLY A 173 7.91 -15.04 6.61
N GLY A 174 7.52 -13.78 6.69
CA GLY A 174 7.37 -13.04 7.93
C GLY A 174 6.36 -11.92 7.77
N SER A 175 5.86 -11.37 8.89
CA SER A 175 4.98 -10.21 8.89
C SER A 175 5.48 -9.18 9.90
N SER A 176 5.21 -7.90 9.62
CA SER A 176 5.57 -6.77 10.47
C SER A 176 4.39 -5.82 10.65
N GLU A 177 4.17 -5.34 11.88
CA GLU A 177 3.15 -4.32 12.19
C GLU A 177 3.59 -2.90 11.84
N ASN A 178 4.91 -2.69 11.70
CA ASN A 178 5.52 -1.41 11.38
C ASN A 178 5.87 -1.29 9.89
N GLY A 179 5.42 -2.26 9.09
CA GLY A 179 5.68 -2.30 7.67
C GLY A 179 6.94 -3.02 7.26
N VAL A 180 7.18 -3.01 5.94
CA VAL A 180 8.30 -3.64 5.25
C VAL A 180 9.05 -2.56 4.47
N ILE A 181 10.38 -2.55 4.54
CA ILE A 181 11.20 -1.63 3.73
C ILE A 181 11.51 -2.31 2.40
N VAL A 182 11.09 -1.71 1.30
CA VAL A 182 11.31 -2.23 -0.06
C VAL A 182 12.28 -1.31 -0.80
N GLY A 183 13.40 -1.87 -1.23
CA GLY A 183 14.36 -1.20 -2.12
C GLY A 183 14.38 -1.88 -3.48
N LYS A 184 14.26 -1.10 -4.56
CA LYS A 184 14.42 -1.58 -5.95
C LYS A 184 15.62 -0.87 -6.59
N PRO A 185 16.43 -1.54 -7.43
CA PRO A 185 17.53 -0.90 -8.15
C PRO A 185 17.07 0.36 -8.90
N GLY A 186 17.73 1.49 -8.68
CA GLY A 186 17.39 2.77 -9.33
C GLY A 186 16.18 3.51 -8.72
N MET A 187 15.55 2.96 -7.68
CA MET A 187 14.48 3.63 -6.94
C MET A 187 14.92 3.89 -5.49
N GLN A 188 14.41 4.97 -4.90
CA GLN A 188 14.58 5.20 -3.47
C GLN A 188 13.82 4.14 -2.69
N SER A 189 14.42 3.63 -1.60
CA SER A 189 13.74 2.69 -0.72
C SER A 189 12.48 3.30 -0.12
N GLN A 190 11.41 2.52 -0.04
CA GLN A 190 10.11 2.94 0.46
C GLN A 190 9.71 2.10 1.67
N ILE A 191 9.05 2.74 2.63
CA ILE A 191 8.40 2.04 3.74
C ILE A 191 7.00 1.68 3.28
N MET A 192 6.68 0.39 3.35
CA MET A 192 5.36 -0.15 3.10
C MET A 192 4.70 -0.50 4.42
N ASP A 193 3.79 0.34 4.90
CA ASP A 193 3.10 0.19 6.18
C ASP A 193 1.58 -0.03 6.03
N VAL A 194 1.10 -0.14 4.80
CA VAL A 194 -0.30 -0.45 4.48
C VAL A 194 -0.62 -1.87 4.94
N PRO A 195 -1.59 -2.08 5.86
CA PRO A 195 -1.94 -3.41 6.35
C PRO A 195 -2.37 -4.36 5.23
N TYR A 196 -2.02 -5.64 5.38
CA TYR A 196 -2.24 -6.75 4.43
C TYR A 196 -1.58 -6.57 3.07
N SER A 197 -0.61 -5.67 2.98
CA SER A 197 0.29 -5.64 1.83
C SER A 197 1.24 -6.83 1.91
N LYS A 198 1.58 -7.39 0.75
CA LYS A 198 2.59 -8.44 0.63
C LYS A 198 3.68 -8.04 -0.34
N VAL A 199 4.90 -8.40 0.01
CA VAL A 199 6.09 -8.32 -0.83
C VAL A 199 6.52 -9.74 -1.12
N THR A 200 6.58 -10.11 -2.39
CA THR A 200 7.05 -11.43 -2.83
C THR A 200 8.39 -11.25 -3.51
N VAL A 201 9.37 -12.07 -3.11
CA VAL A 201 10.69 -12.14 -3.73
C VAL A 201 10.91 -13.53 -4.32
N ASP A 202 11.09 -13.60 -5.64
CA ASP A 202 11.48 -14.84 -6.32
C ASP A 202 12.94 -15.17 -5.97
N THR A 203 13.16 -16.31 -5.30
CA THR A 203 14.48 -16.72 -4.78
C THR A 203 15.26 -17.65 -5.71
#